data_AF-A0AAU3W1T5-F1
#
_entry.id   AF-A0AAU3W1T5-F1
#
_cell.length_a   1.000
_cell.length_b   1.000
_cell.length_c   1.000
_cell.angle_alpha   90.00
_cell.angle_beta   90.00
_cell.angle_gamma   90.00
#
_symmetry.space_group_name_H-M   'P 1'
#
loop_
_entity.id
_entity.type
_entity.pdbx_description
1 polymer ?
#
loop_
_entity_poly.entity_id
_entity_poly.type
_entity_poly.pdbx_seq_one_letter_code
_entity_poly.pdbx_strand_id
1 'polypeptide(L)'
;MAAVRQPPPSPLVARLRLAPHSLVPRRIDGAWWPRTRDLLSEIPLLIGALPSGWGQITGVTVHTAMWSASPGRMLVANHVVRLRRESGSRDRHTICLLSPDHGRWDLLVVPPEVAAADAVPLMAAAAAGSRWPHP
;
A
#
# COMPACT_ATOMS: atom_id res chain seq x y z
N MET A 1 8.95 -31.94 1.66
CA MET A 1 7.99 -30.88 2.05
C MET A 1 8.78 -29.61 2.30
N ALA A 2 8.65 -28.60 1.44
CA ALA A 2 9.48 -27.39 1.51
C ALA A 2 8.91 -26.45 2.59
N ALA A 3 9.64 -26.30 3.70
CA ALA A 3 9.38 -25.26 4.68
C ALA A 3 9.58 -23.90 4.00
N VAL A 4 8.51 -23.12 3.87
CA VAL A 4 8.61 -21.74 3.41
C VAL A 4 9.46 -21.02 4.45
N ARG A 5 10.69 -20.63 4.07
CA ARG A 5 11.56 -19.81 4.92
C ARG A 5 10.89 -18.46 5.03
N GLN A 6 10.09 -18.25 6.08
CA GLN A 6 9.66 -16.92 6.47
C GLN A 6 10.92 -16.14 6.88
N PRO A 7 11.31 -15.07 6.17
CA PRO A 7 12.39 -14.21 6.63
C PRO A 7 12.00 -13.60 7.98
N PRO A 8 12.98 -13.33 8.87
CA PRO A 8 12.70 -12.71 10.16
C PRO A 8 11.95 -11.39 9.95
N PRO A 9 11.00 -11.01 10.83
CA PRO A 9 10.30 -9.75 10.71
C PRO A 9 11.28 -8.60 10.94
N SER A 10 11.80 -8.03 9.86
CA SER A 10 12.59 -6.79 9.91
C SER A 10 11.73 -5.71 10.59
N PRO A 11 12.17 -5.15 11.72
CA PRO A 11 11.31 -4.29 12.54
C PRO A 11 10.90 -2.96 11.88
N LEU A 12 11.47 -2.63 10.71
CA LEU A 12 11.30 -1.37 9.99
C LEU A 12 10.81 -1.51 8.53
N VAL A 13 10.42 -2.70 8.07
CA VAL A 13 9.93 -2.86 6.70
C VAL A 13 8.41 -2.74 6.69
N ALA A 14 7.86 -1.98 5.74
CA ALA A 14 6.41 -1.89 5.55
C ALA A 14 5.83 -3.29 5.29
N ARG A 15 4.70 -3.61 5.92
CA ARG A 15 4.02 -4.90 5.71
C ARG A 15 3.31 -4.85 4.36
N LEU A 16 4.03 -5.25 3.32
CA LEU A 16 3.59 -5.12 1.93
C LEU A 16 3.55 -6.50 1.26
N ARG A 17 2.48 -6.75 0.51
CA ARG A 17 2.33 -7.91 -0.37
C ARG A 17 1.90 -7.44 -1.74
N LEU A 18 2.77 -7.57 -2.73
CA LEU A 18 2.48 -7.16 -4.10
C LEU A 18 1.99 -8.33 -4.93
N ALA A 19 1.10 -8.06 -5.87
CA ALA A 19 0.77 -9.00 -6.92
C ALA A 19 1.99 -9.19 -7.83
N PRO A 20 2.24 -10.41 -8.34
CA PRO A 20 3.25 -10.60 -9.36
C PRO A 20 2.91 -9.77 -10.60
N HIS A 21 3.94 -9.27 -11.27
CA HIS A 21 3.77 -8.45 -12.48
C HIS A 21 3.00 -9.27 -13.53
N SER A 22 1.85 -8.75 -13.97
CA SER A 22 1.00 -9.41 -14.95
C SER A 22 0.64 -8.45 -16.07
N LEU A 23 0.59 -8.97 -17.30
CA LEU A 23 0.16 -8.24 -18.49
C LEU A 23 -1.34 -7.88 -18.47
N VAL A 24 -2.10 -8.43 -17.52
CA VAL A 24 -3.53 -8.17 -17.35
C VAL A 24 -3.72 -6.96 -16.43
N PRO A 25 -4.45 -5.92 -16.87
CA PRO A 25 -4.79 -4.79 -16.01
C PRO A 25 -5.57 -5.27 -14.78
N ARG A 26 -5.05 -4.98 -13.59
CA ARG A 26 -5.71 -5.32 -12.33
C ARG A 26 -6.16 -4.04 -11.64
N ARG A 27 -7.28 -4.12 -10.92
CA ARG A 27 -7.78 -2.99 -10.12
C ARG A 27 -6.96 -2.73 -8.86
N ILE A 28 -6.20 -3.72 -8.39
CA ILE A 28 -5.43 -3.70 -7.15
C ILE A 28 -4.10 -4.42 -7.42
N ASP A 29 -2.99 -3.71 -7.30
CA ASP A 29 -1.62 -4.17 -7.55
C ASP A 29 -0.96 -4.82 -6.33
N GLY A 30 -1.63 -4.77 -5.17
CA GLY A 30 -1.16 -5.40 -3.95
C GLY A 30 -1.96 -4.99 -2.72
N ALA A 31 -1.47 -5.39 -1.57
CA ALA A 31 -1.97 -4.97 -0.28
C ALA A 31 -0.85 -4.50 0.63
N TRP A 32 -1.19 -3.50 1.44
CA TRP A 32 -0.34 -2.88 2.41
C TRP A 32 -1.08 -2.82 3.75
N TRP A 33 -0.38 -3.25 4.80
CA TRP A 33 -0.89 -3.21 6.16
C TRP A 33 -0.07 -2.20 6.98
N PRO A 34 -0.52 -0.93 7.06
CA PRO A 34 0.12 0.06 7.91
C PRO A 34 0.12 -0.36 9.39
N ARG A 35 1.06 0.18 10.17
CA ARG A 35 1.06 0.00 11.62
C ARG A 35 0.22 1.06 12.32
N THR A 36 0.07 2.22 11.70
CA THR A 36 -0.63 3.38 12.24
C THR A 36 -1.46 4.10 11.16
N ARG A 37 -2.37 4.98 11.57
CA ARG A 37 -3.09 5.88 10.63
C ARG A 37 -2.34 7.19 10.34
N ASP A 38 -1.07 7.27 10.72
CA ASP A 38 -0.23 8.43 10.44
C ASP A 38 0.50 8.27 9.10
N LEU A 39 0.04 9.00 8.10
CA LEU A 39 0.66 9.01 6.77
C LEU A 39 2.13 9.43 6.81
N LEU A 40 2.50 10.31 7.73
CA LEU A 40 3.86 10.88 7.73
C LEU A 40 4.90 9.86 8.16
N SER A 41 4.54 8.99 9.10
CA SER A 41 5.39 7.88 9.51
C SER A 41 5.33 6.70 8.53
N GLU A 42 4.17 6.47 7.92
CA GLU A 42 3.90 5.27 7.12
C GLU A 42 4.35 5.38 5.66
N ILE A 43 4.19 6.54 5.01
CA ILE A 43 4.54 6.74 3.59
C ILE A 43 6.04 6.55 3.31
N PRO A 44 6.98 7.05 4.14
CA PRO A 44 8.40 6.78 3.94
C PRO A 44 8.74 5.30 4.00
N LEU A 45 8.12 4.57 4.94
CA LEU A 45 8.31 3.12 5.07
C LEU A 45 7.72 2.37 3.88
N LEU A 46 6.54 2.77 3.42
CA LEU A 46 5.90 2.21 2.23
C LEU A 46 6.78 2.39 1.00
N ILE A 47 7.19 3.63 0.71
CA ILE A 47 8.03 3.95 -0.47
C ILE A 47 9.37 3.21 -0.42
N GLY A 48 10.00 3.14 0.76
CA GLY A 48 11.26 2.41 0.94
C GLY A 48 11.12 0.89 0.76
N ALA A 49 9.91 0.32 0.87
CA ALA A 49 9.65 -1.10 0.68
C ALA A 49 9.15 -1.46 -0.73
N LEU A 50 8.87 -0.46 -1.58
CA LEU A 50 8.43 -0.70 -2.95
C LEU A 50 9.60 -1.20 -3.82
N PRO A 51 9.34 -2.11 -4.78
CA PRO A 51 10.35 -2.56 -5.72
C PRO A 51 10.74 -1.42 -6.66
N SER A 52 12.00 -1.41 -7.10
CA SER A 52 12.54 -0.40 -8.02
C SER A 52 11.75 -0.28 -9.34
N GLY A 53 11.12 -1.37 -9.79
CA GLY A 53 10.29 -1.40 -11.00
C GLY A 53 8.98 -0.62 -10.92
N TRP A 54 8.62 -0.03 -9.77
CA TRP A 54 7.46 0.86 -9.65
C TRP A 54 7.80 2.33 -9.90
N GLY A 55 9.09 2.62 -10.06
CA GLY A 55 9.62 3.96 -10.25
C GLY A 55 9.56 4.83 -9.00
N GLN A 56 9.93 6.09 -9.18
CA GLN A 56 9.86 7.07 -8.10
C GLN A 56 8.41 7.50 -7.87
N ILE A 57 7.91 7.31 -6.66
CA ILE A 57 6.56 7.72 -6.29
C ILE A 57 6.55 9.22 -6.00
N THR A 58 5.76 9.98 -6.76
CA THR A 58 5.67 11.45 -6.60
C THR A 58 4.31 11.90 -6.11
N GLY A 59 3.31 11.01 -6.12
CA GLY A 59 1.97 11.29 -5.64
C GLY A 59 1.40 10.12 -4.86
N VAL A 60 0.71 10.44 -3.78
CA VAL A 60 -0.01 9.48 -2.94
C VAL A 60 -1.41 10.02 -2.72
N THR A 61 -2.43 9.24 -3.04
CA THR A 61 -3.83 9.59 -2.77
C THR A 61 -4.45 8.59 -1.82
N VAL A 62 -5.05 9.07 -0.73
CA VAL A 62 -5.74 8.22 0.25
C VAL A 62 -7.13 8.73 0.57
N HIS A 63 -7.98 7.84 1.09
CA HIS A 63 -9.30 8.22 1.54
C HIS A 63 -9.27 8.97 2.87
N THR A 64 -9.91 10.14 2.96
CA THR A 64 -9.84 10.99 4.17
C THR A 64 -10.46 10.36 5.42
N ALA A 65 -11.37 9.40 5.26
CA ALA A 65 -12.01 8.71 6.39
C ALA A 65 -11.09 7.70 7.11
N MET A 66 -9.98 7.31 6.48
CA MET A 66 -9.09 6.26 6.99
C MET A 66 -7.78 6.77 7.57
N TRP A 67 -7.43 8.02 7.28
CA TRP A 67 -6.11 8.58 7.58
C TRP A 67 -6.22 9.90 8.32
N SER A 68 -5.27 10.14 9.23
CA SER A 68 -5.15 11.41 9.95
C SER A 68 -4.86 12.56 8.98
N ALA A 69 -5.10 13.79 9.45
CA ALA A 69 -4.79 14.98 8.68
C ALA A 69 -3.31 14.99 8.28
N SER A 70 -3.04 15.22 7.00
CA SER A 70 -1.69 15.28 6.45
C SER A 70 -1.43 16.59 5.71
N PRO A 71 -0.17 17.06 5.73
CA PRO A 71 0.28 18.12 4.84
C PRO A 71 0.11 17.68 3.38
N GLY A 72 -0.17 18.63 2.48
CA GLY A 72 -0.37 18.31 1.06
C GLY A 72 0.88 17.79 0.34
N ARG A 73 2.06 17.88 0.96
CA ARG A 73 3.36 17.45 0.43
C ARG A 73 4.29 17.00 1.56
N MET A 74 5.20 16.09 1.24
CA MET A 74 6.23 15.59 2.14
C MET A 74 7.52 15.30 1.36
N LEU A 75 8.68 15.47 1.99
CA LEU A 75 9.96 15.02 1.45
C LEU A 75 10.20 13.57 1.88
N VAL A 76 10.36 12.66 0.93
CA VAL A 76 10.68 11.23 1.16
C VAL A 76 11.84 10.86 0.26
N ALA A 77 12.86 10.17 0.78
CA ALA A 77 14.00 9.70 -0.01
C ALA A 77 14.53 10.76 -1.02
N ASN A 78 14.73 11.98 -0.50
CA ASN A 78 15.23 13.15 -1.23
C ASN A 78 14.35 13.66 -2.40
N HIS A 79 13.08 13.29 -2.47
CA HIS A 79 12.12 13.80 -3.45
C HIS A 79 10.78 14.19 -2.80
N VAL A 80 10.05 15.09 -3.46
CA VAL A 80 8.77 15.59 -2.95
C VAL A 80 7.64 14.67 -3.39
N VAL A 81 6.94 14.11 -2.40
CA VAL A 81 5.73 13.31 -2.56
C VAL A 81 4.52 14.19 -2.25
N ARG A 82 3.60 14.31 -3.21
CA ARG A 82 2.33 15.03 -3.02
C ARG A 82 1.33 14.10 -2.33
N LEU A 83 0.88 14.47 -1.14
CA LEU A 83 -0.15 13.74 -0.42
C LEU A 83 -1.51 14.37 -0.73
N ARG A 84 -2.40 13.60 -1.33
CA ARG A 84 -3.77 13.99 -1.65
C ARG A 84 -4.72 13.17 -0.79
N ARG A 85 -5.73 13.85 -0.25
CA ARG A 85 -6.85 13.20 0.41
C ARG A 85 -8.09 13.36 -0.45
N GLU A 86 -8.81 12.27 -0.63
CA GLU A 86 -10.04 12.18 -1.40
C GLU A 86 -11.15 11.71 -0.48
N SER A 87 -12.36 12.27 -0.62
CA SER A 87 -13.56 11.83 0.11
C SER A 87 -14.64 11.25 -0.82
N GLY A 88 -14.37 11.19 -2.12
CA GLY A 88 -15.30 10.70 -3.13
C GLY A 88 -15.41 9.17 -3.20
N SER A 89 -15.96 8.67 -4.31
CA SER A 89 -16.35 7.26 -4.53
C SER A 89 -15.21 6.22 -4.53
N ARG A 90 -13.96 6.60 -4.22
CA ARG A 90 -12.86 5.65 -4.16
C ARG A 90 -13.04 4.75 -2.95
N ASP A 91 -12.73 3.46 -3.10
CA ASP A 91 -12.81 2.53 -1.99
C ASP A 91 -11.96 3.02 -0.81
N ARG A 92 -12.58 3.08 0.37
CA ARG A 92 -11.98 3.63 1.59
C ARG A 92 -10.66 2.94 1.95
N HIS A 93 -10.54 1.67 1.57
CA HIS A 93 -9.41 0.79 1.80
C HIS A 93 -8.43 0.73 0.64
N THR A 94 -8.32 1.79 -0.15
CA THR A 94 -7.33 1.82 -1.24
C THR A 94 -6.47 3.08 -1.19
N ILE A 95 -5.15 2.89 -1.25
CA ILE A 95 -4.16 3.95 -1.48
C ILE A 95 -3.73 3.93 -2.95
N CYS A 96 -3.65 5.12 -3.55
CA CYS A 96 -3.14 5.31 -4.90
C CYS A 96 -1.71 5.79 -4.81
N LEU A 97 -0.79 5.18 -5.54
CA LEU A 97 0.56 5.68 -5.75
C LEU A 97 0.69 6.10 -7.22
N LEU A 98 1.32 7.24 -7.45
CA LEU A 98 1.56 7.79 -8.77
C LEU A 98 3.06 7.92 -8.98
N SER A 99 3.54 7.26 -10.01
CA SER A 99 4.88 7.45 -10.56
C SER A 99 4.75 8.13 -11.94
N PRO A 100 5.50 9.20 -12.22
CA PRO A 100 5.46 9.86 -13.53
C PRO A 100 5.87 8.91 -14.66
N ASP A 101 6.85 8.04 -14.41
CA ASP A 101 7.44 7.18 -15.43
C ASP A 101 6.74 5.83 -15.56
N HIS A 102 6.05 5.36 -14.50
CA HIS A 102 5.46 4.03 -14.43
C HIS A 102 3.93 4.02 -14.27
N GLY A 103 3.32 5.20 -14.14
CA GLY A 103 1.87 5.35 -14.07
C GLY A 103 1.29 5.19 -12.65
N ARG A 104 0.11 4.58 -12.57
CA ARG A 104 -0.69 4.50 -11.35
C ARG A 104 -0.66 3.08 -10.79
N TRP A 105 -0.46 3.00 -9.48
CA TRP A 105 -0.54 1.76 -8.72
C TRP A 105 -1.58 1.88 -7.60
N ASP A 106 -2.44 0.89 -7.45
CA ASP A 106 -3.47 0.85 -6.43
C ASP A 106 -3.18 -0.27 -5.42
N LEU A 107 -2.99 0.08 -4.16
CA LEU A 107 -2.81 -0.90 -3.09
C LEU A 107 -4.02 -0.91 -2.17
N LEU A 108 -4.44 -2.11 -1.78
CA LEU A 108 -5.40 -2.29 -0.70
C LEU A 108 -4.73 -1.94 0.63
N VAL A 109 -5.41 -1.15 1.47
CA VAL A 109 -4.99 -0.82 2.83
C VAL A 109 -5.76 -1.70 3.80
N VAL A 110 -5.06 -2.55 4.55
CA VAL A 110 -5.65 -3.26 5.69
C VAL A 110 -5.57 -2.34 6.91
N PRO A 111 -6.68 -2.04 7.62
CA PRO A 111 -6.61 -1.20 8.81
C PRO A 111 -5.68 -1.78 9.88
N PRO A 112 -4.95 -0.93 10.63
CA PRO A 112 -4.00 -1.40 11.65
C PRO A 112 -4.67 -2.16 12.80
N GLU A 113 -5.98 -1.99 13.03
CA GLU A 113 -6.77 -2.69 14.06
C GLU A 113 -7.08 -4.14 13.69
N VAL A 114 -6.96 -4.51 12.42
CA VAL A 114 -7.22 -5.88 11.99
C VAL A 114 -6.15 -6.78 12.59
N ALA A 115 -6.58 -7.85 13.27
CA ALA A 115 -5.66 -8.81 13.87
C ALA A 115 -4.80 -9.47 12.79
N ALA A 116 -3.56 -9.84 13.14
CA ALA A 116 -2.62 -10.45 12.20
C ALA A 116 -3.18 -11.72 11.52
N ALA A 117 -3.97 -12.50 12.28
CA ALA A 117 -4.62 -13.72 11.80
C ALA A 117 -5.57 -13.46 10.62
N ASP A 118 -6.23 -12.29 10.60
CA ASP A 118 -7.17 -11.88 9.54
C ASP A 118 -6.46 -11.05 8.46
N ALA A 119 -5.49 -10.22 8.84
CA ALA A 119 -4.77 -9.36 7.90
C ALA A 119 -3.95 -10.16 6.87
N VAL A 120 -3.30 -11.25 7.29
CA VAL A 120 -2.46 -12.08 6.42
C VAL A 120 -3.25 -12.71 5.26
N PRO A 121 -4.38 -13.42 5.47
CA PRO A 121 -5.17 -13.97 4.38
C PRO A 121 -5.78 -12.88 3.49
N LEU A 122 -6.19 -11.74 4.04
CA LEU A 122 -6.69 -10.60 3.23
C LEU A 122 -5.61 -10.05 2.30
N MET A 123 -4.38 -9.85 2.80
CA MET A 123 -3.25 -9.43 1.97
C MET A 123 -2.89 -10.47 0.92
N ALA A 124 -3.02 -11.77 1.23
CA ALA A 124 -2.79 -12.85 0.28
C ALA A 124 -3.82 -12.84 -0.86
N ALA A 125 -5.11 -12.65 -0.53
CA ALA A 125 -6.19 -12.56 -1.51
C ALA A 125 -6.01 -11.36 -2.47
N ALA A 126 -5.64 -10.20 -1.92
CA ALA A 126 -5.37 -9.01 -2.73
C ALA A 126 -4.19 -9.21 -3.69
N ALA A 127 -3.09 -9.83 -3.23
CA ALA A 127 -1.94 -10.14 -4.08
C ALA A 127 -2.24 -11.23 -5.12
N ALA A 128 -3.10 -12.21 -4.79
CA ALA A 128 -3.54 -13.25 -5.73
C ALA A 128 -4.45 -12.70 -6.84
N GLY A 129 -5.12 -11.56 -6.62
CA GLY A 129 -6.04 -10.96 -7.59
C GLY A 129 -7.44 -11.52 -7.53
N SER A 130 -7.73 -12.30 -6.48
CA SER A 130 -9.09 -12.68 -6.18
C SER A 130 -9.90 -11.43 -5.87
N ARG A 131 -11.07 -11.32 -6.49
CA ARG A 131 -12.12 -10.36 -6.13
C ARG A 131 -12.32 -10.44 -4.62
N TRP A 132 -12.13 -9.32 -3.93
CA TRP A 132 -12.38 -9.18 -2.51
C TRP A 132 -13.78 -9.76 -2.16
N PRO A 133 -13.90 -10.71 -1.23
CA PRO A 133 -15.21 -11.13 -0.73
C PRO A 133 -15.76 -10.01 0.16
N HIS A 134 -16.85 -9.38 -0.27
CA HIS A 134 -17.63 -8.48 0.57
C HIS A 134 -18.35 -9.34 1.64
N PRO A 135 -18.19 -9.05 2.94
CA PRO A 135 -19.11 -9.58 3.95
C PRO A 135 -20.50 -8.96 3.80
#